data_AF-A0A935FDB1-F1
#
_entry.id   AF-A0A935FDB1-F1
#
_cell.length_a   1.000
_cell.length_b   1.000
_cell.length_c   1.000
_cell.angle_alpha   90.00
_cell.angle_beta   90.00
_cell.angle_gamma   90.00
#
_symmetry.space_group_name_H-M   'P 1'
#
loop_
_entity.id
_entity.type
_entity.pdbx_description
1 polymer ?
#
loop_
_entity_poly.entity_id
_entity_poly.type
_entity_poly.pdbx_seq_one_letter_code
_entity_poly.pdbx_strand_id
1 'polypeptide(L)'
;MLNTLQDLNCGKVHVAQLSSDAFTIQHEATTLEGYVRPENFPACCGYHTNIVKSANEFMAKFPQCCPSHQNLLSAPWFKKSNYTDIPDKLLTTLSHTEHHIHHKINEATWYKDITDFFEYAISSFGQLPEGFGAPVGLHLYFYHLDYYIKDRKEIPSNKKKRLLDYLNNYNKREVLDPTDINKLIETYKKWVNTFPFEISYFSHLKPLLEKRIPLLAEKAVENPYIGLFKAKLQTLKGLVSFLVGVTEKILSEINSMILAEKGLLTDPEKIRLEVVNANRRLELKHLNDRPGDERRQYLRILKQWFAGEKRYLKEVTPLLDKLSPAGTAPKKENPVDINDQTGNLFCNAMPLQVAIDHFRVFTEQKSTNGKPFLTKKQLNAFIARAFCGQTTIVKQTFNCSSREKLFIVKRFHQLYSLAAGRYENTTQCTPKYIKLLTDNFTNWNHSAIKHNFGNRVKRNW
;
A
#
# COMPACT_ATOMS: atom_id res chain seq x y z
N MET A 1 -24.12 -1.12 7.82
CA MET A 1 -23.06 -1.92 8.48
C MET A 1 -21.78 -1.13 8.33
N LEU A 2 -21.31 -0.49 9.41
CA LEU A 2 -20.11 0.34 9.39
C LEU A 2 -18.91 -0.57 9.08
N ASN A 3 -18.30 -0.41 7.91
CA ASN A 3 -16.97 -0.96 7.67
C ASN A 3 -16.03 -0.20 8.62
N THR A 4 -15.64 -0.87 9.69
CA THR A 4 -14.58 -0.40 10.58
C THR A 4 -13.32 -0.16 9.75
N LEU A 5 -12.53 0.85 10.14
CA LEU A 5 -11.23 1.23 9.54
C LEU A 5 -10.19 0.07 9.46
N GLN A 6 -10.55 -1.14 9.86
CA GLN A 6 -9.76 -2.37 9.84
C GLN A 6 -9.36 -2.82 8.42
N ASP A 7 -10.11 -2.42 7.38
CA ASP A 7 -9.82 -2.82 5.99
C ASP A 7 -8.81 -1.92 5.26
N LEU A 8 -8.30 -0.87 5.91
CA LEU A 8 -7.21 -0.06 5.36
C LEU A 8 -5.87 -0.75 5.66
N ASN A 9 -5.41 -1.56 4.70
CA ASN A 9 -4.07 -2.13 4.74
C ASN A 9 -3.01 -1.06 4.47
N CYS A 10 -2.67 -0.29 5.50
CA CYS A 10 -1.62 0.74 5.47
C CYS A 10 -0.20 0.16 5.70
N GLY A 11 0.02 -1.12 5.41
CA GLY A 11 1.32 -1.77 5.67
C GLY A 11 1.61 -1.84 7.18
N LYS A 12 2.79 -1.37 7.61
CA LYS A 12 3.20 -1.33 9.04
C LYS A 12 2.60 -0.17 9.84
N VAL A 13 1.79 0.70 9.22
CA VAL A 13 1.25 1.89 9.87
C VAL A 13 -0.02 1.50 10.63
N HIS A 14 0.06 1.53 11.95
CA HIS A 14 -1.10 1.40 12.84
C HIS A 14 -1.99 2.64 12.69
N VAL A 15 -3.22 2.44 12.21
CA VAL A 15 -4.26 3.48 12.29
C VAL A 15 -4.74 3.50 13.74
N ALA A 16 -4.47 4.60 14.45
CA ALA A 16 -4.79 4.72 15.86
C ALA A 16 -6.30 4.56 16.11
N GLN A 17 -6.66 3.59 16.95
CA GLN A 17 -7.94 3.58 17.65
C GLN A 17 -7.77 4.44 18.91
N LEU A 18 -8.75 5.31 19.19
CA LEU A 18 -8.84 5.98 20.49
C LEU A 18 -9.07 4.91 21.56
N SER A 19 -8.06 4.65 22.40
CA SER A 19 -8.19 3.85 23.62
C SER A 19 -8.58 4.74 24.79
N SER A 20 -8.94 4.14 25.93
CA SER A 20 -9.15 4.87 27.19
C SER A 20 -7.92 5.70 27.59
N ASP A 21 -6.73 5.27 27.19
CA ASP A 21 -5.46 5.97 27.46
C ASP A 21 -5.32 7.25 26.63
N ALA A 22 -6.13 7.45 25.58
CA ALA A 22 -6.19 8.73 24.86
C ALA A 22 -6.82 9.86 25.70
N PHE A 23 -7.48 9.52 26.81
CA PHE A 23 -8.08 10.47 27.75
C PHE A 23 -7.23 10.69 29.01
N THR A 24 -6.11 9.97 29.15
CA THR A 24 -5.19 10.15 30.28
C THR A 24 -4.17 11.24 29.97
N ILE A 25 -3.84 12.05 30.97
CA ILE A 25 -2.77 13.04 30.85
C ILE A 25 -1.44 12.28 30.89
N GLN A 26 -0.53 12.59 29.96
CA GLN A 26 0.82 12.06 30.05
C GLN A 26 1.60 12.89 31.07
N HIS A 27 1.78 12.33 32.26
CA HIS A 27 2.44 13.00 33.38
C HIS A 27 3.95 13.12 33.19
N GLU A 28 4.58 12.22 32.42
CA GLU A 28 6.01 12.27 32.12
C GLU A 28 6.26 13.00 30.79
N ALA A 29 6.92 14.15 30.87
CA ALA A 29 7.48 14.78 29.68
C ALA A 29 8.79 14.09 29.30
N THR A 30 9.00 13.81 28.02
CA THR A 30 10.28 13.33 27.50
C THR A 30 11.36 14.30 27.95
N THR A 31 12.36 13.81 28.67
CA THR A 31 13.53 14.62 29.04
C THR A 31 14.23 15.07 27.78
N LEU A 32 14.24 16.38 27.52
CA LEU A 32 14.95 16.94 26.39
C LEU A 32 16.45 16.88 26.67
N GLU A 33 17.22 16.40 25.69
CA GLU A 33 18.68 16.36 25.77
C GLU A 33 19.22 17.78 26.03
N GLY A 34 20.06 17.92 27.05
CA GLY A 34 20.65 19.21 27.42
C GLY A 34 19.73 20.15 28.21
N TYR A 35 18.48 19.74 28.52
CA TYR A 35 17.63 20.55 29.39
C TYR A 35 18.11 20.53 30.84
N VAL A 36 18.41 21.72 31.36
CA VAL A 36 18.73 21.95 32.76
C VAL A 36 17.67 22.89 33.34
N ARG A 37 17.00 22.44 34.39
CA ARG A 37 16.00 23.25 35.09
C ARG A 37 16.71 24.47 35.73
N PRO A 38 16.19 25.70 35.57
CA PRO A 38 16.79 26.88 36.19
C PRO A 38 16.91 26.76 37.71
N GLU A 39 17.92 27.41 38.30
CA GLU A 39 18.02 27.54 39.76
C GLU A 39 16.79 28.30 40.31
N ASN A 40 16.33 27.91 41.51
CA ASN A 40 15.14 28.47 42.17
C ASN A 40 13.84 28.37 41.35
N PHE A 41 13.73 27.48 40.36
CA PHE A 41 12.51 27.28 39.58
C PHE A 41 11.35 26.74 40.43
N PRO A 42 10.12 27.32 40.37
CA PRO A 42 9.62 28.36 39.45
C PRO A 42 9.85 29.82 39.88
N ALA A 43 10.38 30.08 41.08
CA ALA A 43 10.67 31.42 41.59
C ALA A 43 11.85 32.13 40.88
N CYS A 44 12.43 31.52 39.85
CA CYS A 44 13.56 32.06 39.10
C CYS A 44 13.23 33.37 38.36
N CYS A 45 11.96 33.61 38.01
CA CYS A 45 11.52 34.88 37.42
C CYS A 45 10.00 35.11 37.57
N GLY A 46 9.57 36.35 37.31
CA GLY A 46 8.16 36.73 37.37
C GLY A 46 7.27 35.97 36.37
N TYR A 47 7.81 35.59 35.20
CA TYR A 47 7.08 34.82 34.20
C TYR A 47 6.71 33.41 34.70
N HIS A 48 7.68 32.65 35.21
CA HIS A 48 7.43 31.29 35.74
C HIS A 48 6.58 31.31 37.02
N THR A 49 6.78 32.32 37.88
CA THR A 49 5.91 32.50 39.06
C THR A 49 4.47 32.78 38.64
N ASN A 50 4.26 33.58 37.58
CA ASN A 50 2.93 33.87 37.06
C ASN A 50 2.26 32.65 36.42
N ILE A 51 3.01 31.77 35.74
CA ILE A 51 2.48 30.50 35.20
C ILE A 51 1.85 29.66 36.32
N VAL A 52 2.59 29.46 37.41
CA VAL A 52 2.11 28.65 38.55
C VAL A 52 0.90 29.30 39.21
N LYS A 53 0.93 30.63 39.38
CA LYS A 53 -0.20 31.38 39.92
C LYS A 53 -1.46 31.19 39.05
N SER A 54 -1.37 31.41 37.75
CA SER A 54 -2.50 31.26 36.82
C SER A 54 -3.03 29.82 36.79
N ALA A 55 -2.15 28.82 36.86
CA ALA A 55 -2.57 27.43 36.94
C ALA A 55 -3.32 27.10 38.22
N ASN A 56 -2.82 27.55 39.38
CA ASN A 56 -3.47 27.34 40.67
C ASN A 56 -4.84 28.03 40.73
N GLU A 57 -4.95 29.26 40.23
CA GLU A 57 -6.22 29.98 40.13
C GLU A 57 -7.24 29.25 39.23
N PHE A 58 -6.79 28.67 38.12
CA PHE A 58 -7.63 27.85 37.26
C PHE A 58 -8.08 26.56 37.98
N MET A 59 -7.14 25.84 38.62
CA MET A 59 -7.42 24.57 39.30
C MET A 59 -8.34 24.71 40.52
N ALA A 60 -8.31 25.88 41.18
CA ALA A 60 -9.26 26.21 42.24
C ALA A 60 -10.71 26.22 41.73
N LYS A 61 -10.95 26.68 40.49
CA LYS A 61 -12.27 26.75 39.86
C LYS A 61 -12.66 25.48 39.11
N PHE A 62 -11.70 24.73 38.57
CA PHE A 62 -11.96 23.49 37.83
C PHE A 62 -12.67 22.43 38.69
N PRO A 63 -13.71 21.72 38.20
CA PRO A 63 -14.28 21.75 36.84
C PRO A 63 -15.37 22.81 36.60
N GLN A 64 -15.69 23.66 37.56
CA GLN A 64 -16.71 24.73 37.45
C GLN A 64 -16.19 26.00 36.76
N CYS A 65 -15.02 25.94 36.11
CA CYS A 65 -14.40 27.08 35.45
C CYS A 65 -15.15 27.56 34.19
N CYS A 66 -15.95 26.69 33.56
CA CYS A 66 -16.82 27.05 32.42
C CYS A 66 -17.97 26.03 32.26
N PRO A 67 -19.03 26.35 31.49
CA PRO A 67 -20.16 25.44 31.29
C PRO A 67 -19.76 24.07 30.71
N SER A 68 -18.80 24.04 29.77
CA SER A 68 -18.37 22.78 29.16
C SER A 68 -17.61 21.87 30.12
N HIS A 69 -16.71 22.42 30.96
CA HIS A 69 -16.02 21.63 31.97
C HIS A 69 -16.95 21.20 33.10
N GLN A 70 -17.99 21.98 33.41
CA GLN A 70 -18.96 21.63 34.45
C GLN A 70 -19.66 20.29 34.14
N ASN A 71 -19.79 19.92 32.86
CA ASN A 71 -20.31 18.61 32.43
C ASN A 71 -19.49 17.44 32.97
N LEU A 72 -18.20 17.63 33.32
CA LEU A 72 -17.38 16.58 33.92
C LEU A 72 -17.96 16.07 35.25
N LEU A 73 -18.70 16.91 35.98
CA LEU A 73 -19.34 16.52 37.25
C LEU A 73 -20.41 15.43 37.08
N SER A 74 -20.99 15.28 35.89
CA SER A 74 -21.96 14.22 35.60
C SER A 74 -21.32 12.97 34.99
N ALA A 75 -20.01 12.98 34.71
CA ALA A 75 -19.33 11.90 34.03
C ALA A 75 -18.88 10.81 35.04
N PRO A 76 -19.29 9.53 34.90
CA PRO A 76 -18.94 8.48 35.86
C PRO A 76 -17.44 8.19 35.98
N TRP A 77 -16.67 8.52 34.93
CA TRP A 77 -15.23 8.29 34.85
C TRP A 77 -14.40 9.45 35.42
N PHE A 78 -15.01 10.60 35.69
CA PHE A 78 -14.27 11.79 36.10
C PHE A 78 -13.90 11.74 37.59
N LYS A 79 -12.60 11.98 37.88
CA LYS A 79 -12.08 12.18 39.24
C LYS A 79 -11.18 13.40 39.25
N LYS A 80 -11.55 14.45 40.00
CA LYS A 80 -10.75 15.69 40.11
C LYS A 80 -9.32 15.43 40.60
N SER A 81 -9.12 14.42 41.46
CA SER A 81 -7.80 14.00 41.95
C SER A 81 -6.82 13.60 40.85
N ASN A 82 -7.30 13.20 39.67
CA ASN A 82 -6.43 12.83 38.55
C ASN A 82 -5.80 14.05 37.85
N TYR A 83 -6.18 15.26 38.24
CA TYR A 83 -5.76 16.51 37.62
C TYR A 83 -4.99 17.43 38.57
N THR A 84 -4.55 16.94 39.74
CA THR A 84 -3.85 17.77 40.75
C THR A 84 -2.55 18.36 40.24
N ASP A 85 -1.87 17.65 39.34
CA ASP A 85 -0.51 17.98 38.91
C ASP A 85 -0.48 18.91 37.69
N ILE A 86 -1.64 19.45 37.28
CA ILE A 86 -1.74 20.37 36.14
C ILE A 86 -0.81 21.59 36.27
N PRO A 87 -0.64 22.24 37.44
CA PRO A 87 0.31 23.35 37.58
C PRO A 87 1.75 22.93 37.25
N ASP A 88 2.23 21.82 37.80
CA ASP A 88 3.58 21.31 37.56
C ASP A 88 3.77 20.82 36.12
N LYS A 89 2.75 20.17 35.57
CA LYS A 89 2.70 19.74 34.17
C LYS A 89 2.79 20.93 33.23
N LEU A 90 1.99 21.99 33.45
CA LEU A 90 1.99 23.20 32.64
C LEU A 90 3.37 23.86 32.67
N LEU A 91 3.89 24.08 33.88
CA LEU A 91 5.17 24.73 34.10
C LEU A 91 6.32 23.96 33.43
N THR A 92 6.38 22.64 33.64
CA THR A 92 7.42 21.78 33.06
C THR A 92 7.33 21.75 31.54
N THR A 93 6.11 21.62 31.01
CA THR A 93 5.89 21.56 29.55
C THR A 93 6.27 22.87 28.89
N LEU A 94 5.90 24.02 29.46
CA LEU A 94 6.31 25.33 28.95
C LEU A 94 7.83 25.47 28.97
N SER A 95 8.49 25.14 30.09
CA SER A 95 9.94 25.26 30.19
C SER A 95 10.68 24.38 29.17
N HIS A 96 10.19 23.16 28.92
CA HIS A 96 10.71 22.32 27.84
C HIS A 96 10.46 22.94 26.46
N THR A 97 9.28 23.50 26.21
CA THR A 97 8.97 24.20 24.95
C THR A 97 9.89 25.41 24.73
N GLU A 98 10.14 26.20 25.77
CA GLU A 98 11.04 27.35 25.72
C GLU A 98 12.47 26.94 25.37
N HIS A 99 12.98 25.91 26.07
CA HIS A 99 14.28 25.32 25.80
C HIS A 99 14.35 24.81 24.35
N HIS A 100 13.34 24.07 23.90
CA HIS A 100 13.32 23.51 22.56
C HIS A 100 13.32 24.58 21.47
N ILE A 101 12.52 25.64 21.64
CA ILE A 101 12.54 26.79 20.74
C ILE A 101 13.93 27.40 20.73
N HIS A 102 14.52 27.68 21.91
CA HIS A 102 15.82 28.34 22.00
C HIS A 102 16.92 27.58 21.23
N HIS A 103 16.96 26.25 21.35
CA HIS A 103 17.99 25.43 20.72
C HIS A 103 17.74 25.20 19.22
N LYS A 104 16.47 25.04 18.81
CA LYS A 104 16.14 24.69 17.43
C LYS A 104 15.91 25.89 16.52
N ILE A 105 15.62 27.08 17.06
CA ILE A 105 15.15 28.21 16.25
C ILE A 105 16.11 28.59 15.13
N ASN A 106 17.42 28.35 15.27
CA ASN A 106 18.44 28.72 14.28
C ASN A 106 18.86 27.59 13.33
N GLU A 107 18.34 26.38 13.51
CA GLU A 107 18.65 25.24 12.64
C GLU A 107 17.91 25.32 11.29
N ALA A 108 18.38 24.59 10.27
CA ALA A 108 17.73 24.57 8.95
C ALA A 108 16.31 23.98 9.01
N THR A 109 16.12 22.99 9.90
CA THR A 109 14.85 22.26 10.11
C THR A 109 13.98 22.88 11.21
N TRP A 110 14.36 24.05 11.75
CA TRP A 110 13.77 24.68 12.94
C TRP A 110 12.25 24.62 13.00
N TYR A 111 11.58 24.90 11.88
CA TYR A 111 10.12 25.00 11.84
C TYR A 111 9.48 23.65 12.14
N LYS A 112 9.95 22.59 11.46
CA LYS A 112 9.43 21.23 11.66
C LYS A 112 9.73 20.76 13.08
N ASP A 113 10.96 20.92 13.54
CA ASP A 113 11.38 20.40 14.85
C ASP A 113 10.61 21.08 16.00
N ILE A 114 10.38 22.39 15.92
CA ILE A 114 9.60 23.12 16.92
C ILE A 114 8.12 22.76 16.84
N THR A 115 7.52 22.71 15.64
CA THR A 115 6.09 22.39 15.53
C THR A 115 5.78 20.94 15.90
N ASP A 116 6.67 20.00 15.59
CA ASP A 116 6.51 18.60 16.02
C ASP A 116 6.53 18.49 17.55
N PHE A 117 7.39 19.26 18.22
CA PHE A 117 7.39 19.35 19.67
C PHE A 117 6.13 20.04 20.21
N PHE A 118 5.60 21.07 19.53
CA PHE A 118 4.31 21.66 19.91
C PHE A 118 3.19 20.62 19.87
N GLU A 119 3.12 19.80 18.82
CA GLU A 119 2.12 18.71 18.72
C GLU A 119 2.27 17.73 19.89
N TYR A 120 3.51 17.35 20.23
CA TYR A 120 3.79 16.51 21.39
C TYR A 120 3.31 17.16 22.69
N ALA A 121 3.75 18.39 22.97
CA ALA A 121 3.38 19.15 24.16
C ALA A 121 1.86 19.28 24.30
N ILE A 122 1.16 19.65 23.22
CA ILE A 122 -0.29 19.78 23.19
C ILE A 122 -0.97 18.43 23.44
N SER A 123 -0.54 17.37 22.76
CA SER A 123 -1.10 16.02 22.92
C SER A 123 -0.94 15.48 24.35
N SER A 124 0.12 15.89 25.06
CA SER A 124 0.42 15.45 26.42
C SER A 124 -0.58 15.94 27.48
N PHE A 125 -1.40 16.95 27.18
CA PHE A 125 -2.52 17.39 28.03
C PHE A 125 -3.76 16.48 27.90
N GLY A 126 -3.71 15.47 27.04
CA GLY A 126 -4.80 14.53 26.80
C GLY A 126 -5.94 15.13 25.97
N GLN A 127 -7.06 14.42 25.93
CA GLN A 127 -8.27 14.84 25.23
C GLN A 127 -9.50 14.66 26.12
N LEU A 128 -10.54 15.47 25.89
CA LEU A 128 -11.86 15.29 26.49
C LEU A 128 -12.89 14.97 25.39
N PRO A 129 -13.92 14.16 25.68
CA PRO A 129 -14.99 13.91 24.72
C PRO A 129 -15.71 15.20 24.31
N GLU A 130 -16.39 15.14 23.17
CA GLU A 130 -17.23 16.25 22.72
C GLU A 130 -18.26 16.62 23.81
N GLY A 131 -18.44 17.93 24.01
CA GLY A 131 -19.30 18.47 25.07
C GLY A 131 -18.62 18.74 26.42
N PHE A 132 -17.39 18.24 26.66
CA PHE A 132 -16.68 18.41 27.93
C PHE A 132 -15.62 19.53 27.92
N GLY A 133 -15.51 20.28 26.83
CA GLY A 133 -14.57 21.40 26.69
C GLY A 133 -13.18 20.99 26.20
N ALA A 134 -12.23 21.93 26.25
CA ALA A 134 -10.84 21.68 25.88
C ALA A 134 -10.09 20.88 26.96
N PRO A 135 -8.98 20.20 26.63
CA PRO A 135 -8.13 19.53 27.62
C PRO A 135 -7.74 20.45 28.79
N VAL A 136 -7.68 19.86 29.99
CA VAL A 136 -7.49 20.60 31.24
C VAL A 136 -6.11 21.29 31.23
N GLY A 137 -6.08 22.60 31.45
CA GLY A 137 -4.84 23.40 31.44
C GLY A 137 -4.26 23.76 30.06
N LEU A 138 -4.73 23.15 28.96
CA LEU A 138 -4.16 23.40 27.63
C LEU A 138 -4.31 24.86 27.15
N HIS A 139 -5.41 25.52 27.50
CA HIS A 139 -5.61 26.94 27.17
C HIS A 139 -4.56 27.85 27.85
N LEU A 140 -4.10 27.49 29.07
CA LEU A 140 -3.02 28.22 29.74
C LEU A 140 -1.69 28.00 29.02
N TYR A 141 -1.43 26.78 28.54
CA TYR A 141 -0.24 26.49 27.73
C TYR A 141 -0.20 27.39 26.49
N PHE A 142 -1.30 27.48 25.72
CA PHE A 142 -1.38 28.36 24.57
C PHE A 142 -1.16 29.83 24.95
N TYR A 143 -1.80 30.30 26.02
CA TYR A 143 -1.68 31.69 26.47
C TYR A 143 -0.22 32.06 26.82
N HIS A 144 0.44 31.24 27.64
CA HIS A 144 1.80 31.52 28.08
C HIS A 144 2.83 31.34 26.95
N LEU A 145 2.63 30.36 26.06
CA LEU A 145 3.50 30.16 24.90
C LEU A 145 3.38 31.31 23.89
N ASP A 146 2.16 31.79 23.61
CA ASP A 146 1.93 32.96 22.77
C ASP A 146 2.65 34.19 23.33
N TYR A 147 2.53 34.44 24.64
CA TYR A 147 3.24 35.52 25.32
C TYR A 147 4.76 35.38 25.19
N TYR A 148 5.30 34.18 25.46
CA TYR A 148 6.73 33.90 25.32
C TYR A 148 7.23 34.21 23.91
N ILE A 149 6.58 33.69 22.87
CA ILE A 149 7.00 33.89 21.48
C ILE A 149 6.97 35.38 21.11
N LYS A 150 5.97 36.13 21.57
CA LYS A 150 5.86 37.57 21.30
C LYS A 150 6.98 38.37 21.97
N ASP A 151 7.28 38.08 23.22
CA ASP A 151 8.19 38.87 24.05
C ASP A 151 9.69 38.60 23.76
N ARG A 152 10.06 37.36 23.42
CA ARG A 152 11.48 36.98 23.27
C ARG A 152 12.19 37.66 22.10
N LYS A 153 13.31 38.33 22.36
CA LYS A 153 14.05 39.10 21.33
C LYS A 153 14.87 38.20 20.41
N GLU A 154 15.26 37.03 20.90
CA GLU A 154 16.10 36.05 20.23
C GLU A 154 15.38 35.36 19.06
N ILE A 155 14.05 35.41 19.03
CA ILE A 155 13.24 34.83 17.94
C ILE A 155 13.07 35.88 16.84
N PRO A 156 13.57 35.64 15.61
CA PRO A 156 13.38 36.56 14.49
C PRO A 156 11.91 36.81 14.17
N SER A 157 11.54 38.04 13.79
CA SER A 157 10.14 38.45 13.56
C SER A 157 9.38 37.58 12.55
N ASN A 158 10.05 37.14 11.48
CA ASN A 158 9.45 36.23 10.50
C ASN A 158 9.17 34.84 11.09
N LYS A 159 10.03 34.34 11.99
CA LYS A 159 9.84 33.07 12.69
C LYS A 159 8.76 33.18 13.76
N LYS A 160 8.72 34.29 14.53
CA LYS A 160 7.61 34.59 15.47
C LYS A 160 6.27 34.50 14.77
N LYS A 161 6.11 35.21 13.66
CA LYS A 161 4.87 35.20 12.87
C LYS A 161 4.46 33.78 12.50
N ARG A 162 5.38 32.97 11.97
CA ARG A 162 5.09 31.58 11.58
C ARG A 162 4.69 30.69 12.75
N LEU A 163 5.32 30.82 13.92
CA LEU A 163 4.96 30.05 15.11
C LEU A 163 3.59 30.47 15.66
N LEU A 164 3.31 31.77 15.71
CA LEU A 164 2.02 32.29 16.14
C LEU A 164 0.90 31.89 15.16
N ASP A 165 1.15 31.94 13.86
CA ASP A 165 0.22 31.46 12.83
C ASP A 165 -0.09 29.97 13.02
N TYR A 166 0.92 29.15 13.35
CA TYR A 166 0.73 27.74 13.67
C TYR A 166 -0.20 27.55 14.88
N LEU A 167 0.06 28.23 16.00
CA LEU A 167 -0.77 28.12 17.22
C LEU A 167 -2.21 28.61 16.99
N ASN A 168 -2.38 29.71 16.26
CA ASN A 168 -3.70 30.25 15.91
C ASN A 168 -4.49 29.28 15.02
N ASN A 169 -3.82 28.63 14.07
CA ASN A 169 -4.47 27.65 13.19
C ASN A 169 -4.75 26.34 13.90
N TYR A 170 -3.97 25.95 14.92
CA TYR A 170 -4.27 24.78 15.74
C TYR A 170 -5.60 24.92 16.48
N ASN A 171 -5.88 26.12 17.01
CA ASN A 171 -7.12 26.41 17.73
C ASN A 171 -8.34 26.57 16.81
N LYS A 172 -8.11 26.92 15.54
CA LYS A 172 -9.15 26.87 14.52
C LYS A 172 -9.35 25.42 14.16
N ARG A 173 -10.41 24.79 14.69
CA ARG A 173 -11.02 23.65 14.00
C ARG A 173 -11.39 24.17 12.62
N GLU A 174 -10.52 23.97 11.62
CA GLU A 174 -10.99 23.98 10.26
C GLU A 174 -12.14 22.97 10.27
N VAL A 175 -13.34 23.45 9.98
CA VAL A 175 -14.39 22.58 9.46
C VAL A 175 -13.83 22.16 8.11
N LEU A 176 -12.86 21.24 8.15
CA LEU A 176 -12.40 20.49 7.00
C LEU A 176 -13.69 19.87 6.53
N ASP A 177 -14.17 20.30 5.36
CA ASP A 177 -15.23 19.60 4.66
C ASP A 177 -14.76 18.15 4.64
N PRO A 178 -15.34 17.28 5.49
CA PRO A 178 -14.65 16.07 5.89
C PRO A 178 -14.45 15.32 4.60
N THR A 179 -13.19 15.12 4.24
CA THR A 179 -12.89 14.34 3.05
C THR A 179 -13.48 12.97 3.32
N ASP A 180 -14.63 12.72 2.71
CA ASP A 180 -15.39 11.51 3.00
C ASP A 180 -14.57 10.35 2.45
N ILE A 181 -13.91 9.65 3.38
CA ILE A 181 -13.06 8.51 3.08
C ILE A 181 -13.86 7.47 2.30
N ASN A 182 -15.16 7.33 2.59
CA ASN A 182 -16.04 6.44 1.83
C ASN A 182 -16.17 6.92 0.38
N LYS A 183 -16.33 8.22 0.16
CA LYS A 183 -16.39 8.82 -1.19
C LYS A 183 -15.08 8.64 -1.96
N LEU A 184 -13.92 8.73 -1.29
CA LEU A 184 -12.62 8.41 -1.92
C LEU A 184 -12.53 6.93 -2.32
N ILE A 185 -12.85 6.03 -1.37
CA ILE A 185 -12.80 4.58 -1.59
C ILE A 185 -13.77 4.19 -2.71
N GLU A 186 -14.99 4.74 -2.71
CA GLU A 186 -16.00 4.48 -3.72
C GLU A 186 -15.54 4.99 -5.10
N THR A 187 -14.98 6.19 -5.17
CA THR A 187 -14.42 6.75 -6.41
C THR A 187 -13.30 5.87 -6.96
N TYR A 188 -12.37 5.41 -6.11
CA TYR A 188 -11.31 4.51 -6.52
C TYR A 188 -11.84 3.16 -7.01
N LYS A 189 -12.76 2.52 -6.26
CA LYS A 189 -13.38 1.24 -6.64
C LYS A 189 -14.13 1.36 -7.96
N LYS A 190 -14.83 2.47 -8.19
CA LYS A 190 -15.50 2.75 -9.48
C LYS A 190 -14.48 2.82 -10.61
N TRP A 191 -13.35 3.47 -10.42
CA TRP A 191 -12.27 3.51 -11.42
C TRP A 191 -11.70 2.12 -11.70
N VAL A 192 -11.36 1.33 -10.68
CA VAL A 192 -10.88 -0.05 -10.83
C VAL A 192 -11.87 -0.91 -11.60
N ASN A 193 -13.17 -0.77 -11.32
CA ASN A 193 -14.23 -1.50 -12.02
C ASN A 193 -14.47 -1.02 -13.46
N THR A 194 -13.99 0.16 -13.81
CA THR A 194 -14.17 0.77 -15.13
C THR A 194 -12.99 0.49 -16.06
N PHE A 195 -11.77 0.45 -15.51
CA PHE A 195 -10.56 0.18 -16.28
C PHE A 195 -10.59 -1.22 -16.91
N PRO A 196 -10.17 -1.39 -18.18
CA PRO A 196 -10.39 -2.62 -18.94
C PRO A 196 -9.37 -3.74 -18.64
N PHE A 197 -9.32 -4.19 -17.39
CA PHE A 197 -8.39 -5.24 -16.95
C PHE A 197 -8.65 -6.62 -17.56
N GLU A 198 -9.79 -6.83 -18.21
CA GLU A 198 -10.06 -8.05 -19.00
C GLU A 198 -9.14 -8.22 -20.21
N ILE A 199 -8.51 -7.14 -20.68
CA ILE A 199 -7.57 -7.21 -21.79
C ILE A 199 -6.31 -7.88 -21.28
N SER A 200 -5.84 -8.89 -22.01
CA SER A 200 -4.81 -9.83 -21.55
C SER A 200 -3.56 -9.12 -21.03
N TYR A 201 -3.09 -8.07 -21.70
CA TYR A 201 -1.90 -7.32 -21.30
C TYR A 201 -2.13 -6.35 -20.13
N PHE A 202 -3.37 -6.08 -19.71
CA PHE A 202 -3.68 -5.33 -18.49
C PHE A 202 -4.01 -6.21 -17.28
N SER A 203 -4.37 -7.47 -17.51
CA SER A 203 -4.89 -8.38 -16.48
C SER A 203 -4.02 -8.50 -15.21
N HIS A 204 -2.70 -8.45 -15.37
CA HIS A 204 -1.73 -8.54 -14.28
C HIS A 204 -1.73 -7.32 -13.34
N LEU A 205 -2.24 -6.16 -13.79
CA LEU A 205 -2.30 -4.92 -13.00
C LEU A 205 -3.45 -4.91 -11.99
N LYS A 206 -4.57 -5.57 -12.33
CA LYS A 206 -5.78 -5.63 -11.48
C LYS A 206 -5.49 -6.05 -10.03
N PRO A 207 -4.80 -7.19 -9.76
CA PRO A 207 -4.54 -7.61 -8.38
C PRO A 207 -3.59 -6.67 -7.61
N LEU A 208 -2.81 -5.83 -8.31
CA LEU A 208 -1.93 -4.83 -7.68
C LEU A 208 -2.71 -3.59 -7.28
N LEU A 209 -3.61 -3.13 -8.15
CA LEU A 209 -4.40 -1.91 -7.97
C LEU A 209 -5.57 -2.14 -7.02
N GLU A 210 -6.27 -3.28 -7.09
CA GLU A 210 -7.35 -3.62 -6.15
C GLU A 210 -6.92 -3.59 -4.68
N LYS A 211 -5.65 -3.83 -4.39
CA LYS A 211 -5.10 -3.92 -3.03
C LYS A 211 -4.48 -2.62 -2.53
N ARG A 212 -4.36 -1.59 -3.35
CA ARG A 212 -3.59 -0.36 -3.04
C ARG A 212 -4.40 0.88 -3.37
N ILE A 213 -5.21 1.32 -2.40
CA ILE A 213 -5.99 2.56 -2.53
C ILE A 213 -5.08 3.75 -2.18
N PRO A 214 -4.87 4.71 -3.10
CA PRO A 214 -4.00 5.87 -2.88
C PRO A 214 -4.73 6.95 -2.07
N LEU A 215 -4.99 6.68 -0.78
CA LEU A 215 -5.73 7.61 0.09
C LEU A 215 -4.88 8.77 0.59
N LEU A 216 -3.55 8.65 0.57
CA LEU A 216 -2.64 9.67 1.07
C LEU A 216 -2.21 10.59 -0.09
N ALA A 217 -2.26 11.90 0.16
CA ALA A 217 -1.76 12.92 -0.76
C ALA A 217 -0.23 12.95 -0.81
N GLU A 218 0.40 12.64 0.31
CA GLU A 218 1.83 12.77 0.53
C GLU A 218 2.35 11.55 1.30
N LYS A 219 3.67 11.37 1.32
CA LYS A 219 4.29 10.36 2.19
C LYS A 219 4.01 10.71 3.65
N ALA A 220 3.71 9.70 4.45
CA ALA A 220 3.58 9.88 5.88
C ALA A 220 4.90 10.41 6.47
N VAL A 221 4.81 11.41 7.33
CA VAL A 221 5.94 12.01 8.03
C VAL A 221 5.82 11.63 9.51
N GLU A 222 6.92 11.15 10.08
CA GLU A 222 6.98 10.83 11.50
C GLU A 222 7.20 12.10 12.33
N ASN A 223 6.45 12.21 13.43
CA ASN A 223 6.75 13.12 14.52
C ASN A 223 7.65 12.39 15.53
N PRO A 224 8.93 12.77 15.66
CA PRO A 224 9.90 12.03 16.47
C PRO A 224 9.61 12.08 17.98
N TYR A 225 8.80 13.02 18.44
CA TYR A 225 8.45 13.17 19.86
C TYR A 225 7.26 12.31 20.28
N ILE A 226 6.34 12.04 19.36
CA ILE A 226 5.14 11.23 19.62
C ILE A 226 5.30 9.79 19.08
N GLY A 227 6.24 9.56 18.16
CA GLY A 227 6.39 8.26 17.47
C GLY A 227 5.22 7.94 16.54
N LEU A 228 4.44 8.96 16.17
CA LEU A 228 3.27 8.83 15.31
C LEU A 228 3.54 9.38 13.92
N PHE A 229 2.95 8.73 12.93
CA PHE A 229 2.97 9.17 11.54
C PHE A 229 1.78 10.09 11.25
N LYS A 230 2.07 11.25 10.66
CA LYS A 230 1.09 12.19 10.13
C LYS A 230 1.07 12.12 8.62
N ALA A 231 -0.11 12.02 8.03
CA ALA A 231 -0.28 12.04 6.59
C ALA A 231 -1.52 12.85 6.21
N LYS A 232 -1.42 13.58 5.10
CA LYS A 232 -2.55 14.30 4.52
C LYS A 232 -3.37 13.34 3.66
N LEU A 233 -4.69 13.31 3.87
CA LEU A 233 -5.60 12.57 2.99
C LEU A 233 -5.73 13.29 1.63
N GLN A 234 -5.93 12.51 0.57
CA GLN A 234 -6.29 13.03 -0.75
C GLN A 234 -7.62 13.77 -0.69
N THR A 235 -7.73 14.91 -1.35
CA THR A 235 -9.05 15.45 -1.66
C THR A 235 -9.67 14.62 -2.79
N LEU A 236 -10.99 14.68 -2.96
CA LEU A 236 -11.66 14.00 -4.07
C LEU A 236 -11.10 14.45 -5.44
N LYS A 237 -10.87 15.76 -5.61
CA LYS A 237 -10.21 16.32 -6.79
C LYS A 237 -8.78 15.80 -6.97
N GLY A 238 -8.02 15.69 -5.89
CA GLY A 238 -6.67 15.13 -5.89
C GLY A 238 -6.65 13.68 -6.34
N LEU A 239 -7.54 12.86 -5.79
CA LEU A 239 -7.71 11.46 -6.17
C LEU A 239 -8.10 11.31 -7.65
N VAL A 240 -9.06 12.10 -8.14
CA VAL A 240 -9.48 12.06 -9.55
C VAL A 240 -8.32 12.41 -10.47
N SER A 241 -7.56 13.46 -10.15
CA SER A 241 -6.38 13.86 -10.93
C SER A 241 -5.32 12.77 -10.96
N PHE A 242 -5.08 12.11 -9.82
CA PHE A 242 -4.20 10.95 -9.73
C PHE A 242 -4.68 9.79 -10.62
N LEU A 243 -5.97 9.44 -10.58
CA LEU A 243 -6.54 8.35 -11.38
C LEU A 243 -6.48 8.63 -12.87
N VAL A 244 -6.67 9.88 -13.29
CA VAL A 244 -6.46 10.32 -14.68
C VAL A 244 -5.01 10.07 -15.09
N GLY A 245 -4.03 10.55 -14.31
CA GLY A 245 -2.61 10.35 -14.61
C GLY A 245 -2.19 8.87 -14.65
N VAL A 246 -2.72 8.04 -13.73
CA VAL A 246 -2.50 6.59 -13.77
C VAL A 246 -3.09 5.96 -15.03
N THR A 247 -4.30 6.38 -15.44
CA THR A 247 -4.95 5.89 -16.67
C THR A 247 -4.09 6.23 -17.88
N GLU A 248 -3.69 7.50 -18.04
CA GLU A 248 -2.86 7.95 -19.16
C GLU A 248 -1.53 7.19 -19.22
N LYS A 249 -0.88 7.01 -18.07
CA LYS A 249 0.40 6.29 -17.98
C LYS A 249 0.27 4.82 -18.38
N ILE A 250 -0.73 4.10 -17.85
CA ILE A 250 -0.92 2.69 -18.20
C ILE A 250 -1.18 2.53 -19.70
N LEU A 251 -2.04 3.37 -20.27
CA LEU A 251 -2.43 3.28 -21.67
C LEU A 251 -1.30 3.69 -22.63
N SER A 252 -0.43 4.62 -22.23
CA SER A 252 0.72 5.04 -23.05
C SER A 252 1.89 4.06 -22.98
N GLU A 253 2.11 3.39 -21.86
CA GLU A 253 3.21 2.44 -21.67
C GLU A 253 2.86 0.99 -22.06
N ILE A 254 1.58 0.63 -22.03
CA ILE A 254 1.10 -0.73 -22.31
C ILE A 254 -0.04 -0.65 -23.33
N ASN A 255 0.30 -0.86 -24.60
CA ASN A 255 -0.62 -0.81 -25.72
C ASN A 255 -0.16 -1.74 -26.85
N SER A 256 -1.02 -1.93 -27.86
CA SER A 256 -0.74 -2.89 -28.94
C SER A 256 0.46 -2.49 -29.80
N MET A 257 0.75 -1.19 -29.90
CA MET A 257 1.92 -0.69 -30.63
C MET A 257 3.23 -1.09 -29.95
N ILE A 258 3.35 -0.82 -28.65
CA ILE A 258 4.53 -1.20 -27.86
C ILE A 258 4.70 -2.73 -27.83
N LEU A 259 3.61 -3.48 -27.79
CA LEU A 259 3.66 -4.94 -27.87
C LEU A 259 4.14 -5.42 -29.24
N ALA A 260 3.70 -4.79 -30.33
CA ALA A 260 4.15 -5.12 -31.68
C ALA A 260 5.65 -4.82 -31.87
N GLU A 261 6.11 -3.63 -31.44
CA GLU A 261 7.52 -3.23 -31.49
C GLU A 261 8.43 -4.20 -30.73
N LYS A 262 7.95 -4.74 -29.60
CA LYS A 262 8.68 -5.72 -28.78
C LYS A 262 8.52 -7.17 -29.25
N GLY A 263 7.77 -7.43 -30.32
CA GLY A 263 7.47 -8.79 -30.78
C GLY A 263 6.60 -9.61 -29.79
N LEU A 264 5.89 -8.93 -28.89
CA LEU A 264 5.03 -9.52 -27.85
C LEU A 264 3.54 -9.57 -28.24
N LEU A 265 3.17 -8.99 -29.39
CA LEU A 265 1.81 -9.07 -29.92
C LEU A 265 1.59 -10.42 -30.65
N THR A 266 1.34 -11.48 -29.87
CA THR A 266 1.32 -12.86 -30.38
C THR A 266 0.02 -13.28 -31.08
N ASP A 267 -1.10 -12.65 -30.75
CA ASP A 267 -2.43 -12.96 -31.30
C ASP A 267 -3.24 -11.67 -31.50
N PRO A 268 -2.95 -10.91 -32.57
CA PRO A 268 -3.58 -9.61 -32.82
C PRO A 268 -5.10 -9.69 -32.92
N GLU A 269 -5.66 -10.77 -33.47
CA GLU A 269 -7.11 -10.95 -33.62
C GLU A 269 -7.82 -11.20 -32.29
N LYS A 270 -7.22 -12.02 -31.41
CA LYS A 270 -7.74 -12.18 -30.05
C LYS A 270 -7.69 -10.86 -29.29
N ILE A 271 -6.58 -10.12 -29.38
CA ILE A 271 -6.46 -8.80 -28.74
C ILE A 271 -7.52 -7.84 -29.29
N ARG A 272 -7.74 -7.81 -30.60
CA ARG A 272 -8.79 -7.01 -31.25
C ARG A 272 -10.18 -7.33 -30.69
N LEU A 273 -10.50 -8.62 -30.52
CA LEU A 273 -11.75 -9.05 -29.90
C LEU A 273 -11.86 -8.62 -28.43
N GLU A 274 -10.80 -8.73 -27.64
CA GLU A 274 -10.75 -8.25 -26.26
C GLU A 274 -11.01 -6.75 -26.17
N VAL A 275 -10.35 -5.94 -27.02
CA VAL A 275 -10.53 -4.48 -27.08
C VAL A 275 -11.98 -4.11 -27.45
N VAL A 276 -12.56 -4.78 -28.45
CA VAL A 276 -13.96 -4.54 -28.87
C VAL A 276 -14.93 -4.88 -27.75
N ASN A 277 -14.75 -6.03 -27.09
CA ASN A 277 -15.60 -6.46 -25.99
C ASN A 277 -15.49 -5.54 -24.77
N ALA A 278 -14.27 -5.11 -24.42
CA ALA A 278 -14.05 -4.18 -23.32
C ALA A 278 -14.67 -2.81 -23.60
N ASN A 279 -14.53 -2.28 -24.83
CA ASN A 279 -15.20 -1.05 -25.24
C ASN A 279 -16.73 -1.19 -25.12
N ARG A 280 -17.31 -2.31 -25.58
CA ARG A 280 -18.75 -2.53 -25.47
C ARG A 280 -19.22 -2.60 -24.02
N ARG A 281 -18.46 -3.25 -23.14
CA ARG A 281 -18.77 -3.27 -21.70
C ARG A 281 -18.73 -1.86 -21.08
N LEU A 282 -17.78 -1.02 -21.51
CA LEU A 282 -17.72 0.37 -21.06
C LEU A 282 -18.96 1.16 -21.51
N GLU A 283 -19.36 1.02 -22.77
CA GLU A 283 -20.59 1.64 -23.31
C GLU A 283 -21.83 1.19 -22.54
N LEU A 284 -22.00 -0.11 -22.30
CA LEU A 284 -23.14 -0.66 -21.56
C LEU A 284 -23.19 -0.15 -20.11
N LYS A 285 -22.04 -0.03 -19.44
CA LYS A 285 -21.97 0.56 -18.09
C LYS A 285 -22.44 2.01 -18.08
N HIS A 286 -22.18 2.79 -19.14
CA HIS A 286 -22.65 4.17 -19.25
C HIS A 286 -24.12 4.35 -19.57
N LEU A 287 -24.77 3.34 -20.14
CA LEU A 287 -26.22 3.39 -20.31
C LEU A 287 -26.94 3.30 -18.96
N ASN A 288 -26.37 2.55 -18.01
CA ASN A 288 -26.96 2.29 -16.71
C ASN A 288 -26.50 3.25 -15.59
N ASP A 289 -25.45 4.05 -15.84
CA ASP A 289 -24.87 4.97 -14.87
C ASP A 289 -24.51 6.28 -15.58
N ARG A 290 -25.08 7.39 -15.11
CA ARG A 290 -24.67 8.74 -15.56
C ARG A 290 -23.44 9.15 -14.76
N PRO A 291 -22.23 9.12 -15.34
CA PRO A 291 -21.02 9.49 -14.61
C PRO A 291 -21.07 10.97 -14.24
N GLY A 292 -20.90 11.27 -12.95
CA GLY A 292 -20.67 12.63 -12.48
C GLY A 292 -19.39 13.22 -13.07
N ASP A 293 -19.24 14.54 -12.97
CA ASP A 293 -18.22 15.36 -13.62
C ASP A 293 -16.79 14.81 -13.49
N GLU A 294 -16.44 14.35 -12.29
CA GLU A 294 -15.15 13.78 -11.93
C GLU A 294 -14.81 12.51 -12.73
N ARG A 295 -15.80 11.68 -13.01
CA ARG A 295 -15.61 10.41 -13.74
C ARG A 295 -15.45 10.63 -15.24
N ARG A 296 -15.98 11.73 -15.78
CA ARG A 296 -15.97 11.99 -17.23
C ARG A 296 -14.58 12.10 -17.83
N GLN A 297 -13.57 12.50 -17.05
CA GLN A 297 -12.22 12.72 -17.55
C GLN A 297 -11.52 11.43 -17.98
N TYR A 298 -11.34 10.46 -17.08
CA TYR A 298 -10.69 9.19 -17.43
C TYR A 298 -11.54 8.35 -18.40
N LEU A 299 -12.87 8.50 -18.38
CA LEU A 299 -13.75 7.86 -19.36
C LEU A 299 -13.54 8.38 -20.78
N ARG A 300 -13.34 9.69 -20.94
CA ARG A 300 -13.01 10.29 -22.23
C ARG A 300 -11.69 9.73 -22.76
N ILE A 301 -10.68 9.61 -21.91
CA ILE A 301 -9.38 9.02 -22.24
C ILE A 301 -9.55 7.57 -22.70
N LEU A 302 -10.30 6.74 -21.95
CA LEU A 302 -10.55 5.36 -22.34
C LEU A 302 -11.26 5.25 -23.70
N LYS A 303 -12.26 6.09 -23.97
CA LYS A 303 -12.97 6.09 -25.26
C LYS A 303 -12.05 6.46 -26.42
N GLN A 304 -11.21 7.49 -26.24
CA GLN A 304 -10.22 7.89 -27.25
C GLN A 304 -9.21 6.77 -27.48
N TRP A 305 -8.71 6.15 -26.41
CA TRP A 305 -7.79 5.03 -26.48
C TRP A 305 -8.40 3.83 -27.20
N PHE A 306 -9.62 3.42 -26.86
CA PHE A 306 -10.33 2.33 -27.55
C PHE A 306 -10.47 2.59 -29.06
N ALA A 307 -10.78 3.82 -29.46
CA ALA A 307 -10.85 4.18 -30.87
C ALA A 307 -9.50 4.06 -31.56
N GLY A 308 -8.42 4.53 -30.91
CA GLY A 308 -7.05 4.42 -31.40
C GLY A 308 -6.59 2.97 -31.52
N GLU A 309 -6.80 2.15 -30.49
CA GLU A 309 -6.44 0.73 -30.46
C GLU A 309 -7.17 -0.08 -31.53
N LYS A 310 -8.49 0.11 -31.66
CA LYS A 310 -9.27 -0.57 -32.71
C LYS A 310 -8.75 -0.25 -34.11
N ARG A 311 -8.35 1.01 -34.34
CA ARG A 311 -7.78 1.45 -35.62
C ARG A 311 -6.40 0.83 -35.85
N TYR A 312 -5.50 0.94 -34.87
CA TYR A 312 -4.15 0.39 -34.95
C TYR A 312 -4.17 -1.12 -35.24
N LEU A 313 -4.91 -1.89 -34.45
CA LEU A 313 -5.01 -3.34 -34.63
C LEU A 313 -5.62 -3.70 -36.01
N LYS A 314 -6.62 -2.96 -36.48
CA LYS A 314 -7.20 -3.18 -37.81
C LYS A 314 -6.17 -2.96 -38.94
N GLU A 315 -5.29 -1.98 -38.79
CA GLU A 315 -4.27 -1.64 -39.80
C GLU A 315 -3.05 -2.56 -39.74
N VAL A 316 -2.63 -2.96 -38.53
CA VAL A 316 -1.38 -3.70 -38.32
C VAL A 316 -1.55 -5.22 -38.41
N THR A 317 -2.70 -5.78 -38.01
CA THR A 317 -2.91 -7.24 -38.10
C THR A 317 -2.65 -7.80 -39.51
N PRO A 318 -3.19 -7.22 -40.61
CA PRO A 318 -2.92 -7.73 -41.95
C PRO A 318 -1.45 -7.62 -42.37
N LEU A 319 -0.71 -6.67 -41.80
CA LEU A 319 0.73 -6.50 -42.07
C LEU A 319 1.55 -7.56 -41.33
N LEU A 320 1.21 -7.85 -40.07
CA LEU A 320 1.81 -8.93 -39.29
C LEU A 320 1.54 -10.31 -39.91
N ASP A 321 0.33 -10.50 -40.44
CA ASP A 321 -0.06 -11.72 -41.14
C ASP A 321 0.70 -11.89 -42.47
N LYS A 322 1.06 -10.79 -43.15
CA LYS A 322 1.90 -10.82 -44.37
C LYS A 322 3.39 -10.99 -44.08
N LEU A 323 3.85 -10.45 -42.95
CA LEU A 323 5.22 -10.64 -42.45
C LEU A 323 5.44 -12.06 -41.90
N SER A 324 4.35 -12.75 -41.54
CA SER A 324 4.34 -14.20 -41.36
C SER A 324 4.18 -14.86 -42.74
N PRO A 325 5.20 -15.57 -43.28
CA PRO A 325 5.06 -16.17 -44.61
C PRO A 325 3.82 -17.06 -44.68
N ALA A 326 3.04 -16.90 -45.76
CA ALA A 326 1.75 -17.53 -45.97
C ALA A 326 1.78 -19.06 -45.75
N GLY A 327 0.84 -19.55 -44.94
CA GLY A 327 0.47 -20.95 -44.85
C GLY A 327 0.98 -21.70 -43.63
N THR A 328 0.29 -21.58 -42.48
CA THR A 328 0.18 -22.71 -41.54
C THR A 328 -1.24 -22.79 -40.98
N ALA A 329 -2.00 -23.77 -41.48
CA ALA A 329 -2.90 -24.57 -40.66
C ALA A 329 -2.21 -24.86 -39.30
N PRO A 330 -2.97 -25.00 -38.19
CA PRO A 330 -2.49 -24.78 -36.81
C PRO A 330 -1.07 -25.29 -36.65
N LYS A 331 -0.11 -24.38 -36.39
CA LYS A 331 1.32 -24.70 -36.28
C LYS A 331 1.48 -26.06 -35.58
N LYS A 332 1.76 -27.08 -36.39
CA LYS A 332 2.70 -28.12 -36.02
C LYS A 332 3.99 -27.35 -35.71
N GLU A 333 4.12 -26.80 -34.50
CA GLU A 333 5.44 -26.45 -33.98
C GLU A 333 6.23 -27.75 -34.15
N ASN A 334 7.35 -27.64 -34.86
CA ASN A 334 8.24 -28.75 -35.12
C ASN A 334 8.42 -29.55 -33.81
N PRO A 335 8.43 -30.89 -33.87
CA PRO A 335 8.77 -31.67 -32.70
C PRO A 335 10.09 -31.12 -32.18
N VAL A 336 10.06 -30.63 -30.94
CA VAL A 336 11.30 -30.31 -30.22
C VAL A 336 12.00 -31.65 -30.07
N ASP A 337 13.01 -31.85 -30.91
CA ASP A 337 13.78 -33.08 -30.90
C ASP A 337 14.68 -33.02 -29.66
N ILE A 338 14.27 -33.75 -28.63
CA ILE A 338 15.05 -33.89 -27.41
C ILE A 338 16.19 -34.84 -27.77
N ASN A 339 17.26 -34.29 -28.35
CA ASN A 339 18.42 -35.07 -28.72
C ASN A 339 19.15 -35.50 -27.43
N ASP A 340 19.33 -36.82 -27.24
CA ASP A 340 19.95 -37.46 -26.07
C ASP A 340 21.38 -36.95 -25.76
N GLN A 341 21.99 -36.23 -26.70
CA GLN A 341 23.30 -35.61 -26.53
C GLN A 341 23.28 -34.32 -25.70
N THR A 342 22.11 -33.71 -25.47
CA THR A 342 21.97 -32.55 -24.57
C THR A 342 21.73 -33.05 -23.15
N GLY A 343 22.81 -33.17 -22.37
CA GLY A 343 22.72 -33.56 -20.97
C GLY A 343 21.76 -32.68 -20.15
N ASN A 344 21.32 -33.17 -18.99
CA ASN A 344 20.41 -32.45 -18.11
C ASN A 344 21.09 -31.25 -17.43
N LEU A 345 20.98 -30.06 -18.03
CA LEU A 345 21.55 -28.80 -17.52
C LEU A 345 20.87 -28.32 -16.23
N PHE A 346 19.68 -28.81 -15.91
CA PHE A 346 19.02 -28.49 -14.66
C PHE A 346 19.67 -29.23 -13.48
N CYS A 347 20.01 -30.50 -13.65
CA CYS A 347 20.66 -31.33 -12.65
C CYS A 347 21.64 -32.26 -13.36
N ASN A 348 22.90 -31.82 -13.52
CA ASN A 348 23.92 -32.49 -14.35
C ASN A 348 24.14 -33.97 -14.00
N ALA A 349 23.96 -34.35 -12.73
CA ALA A 349 24.11 -35.74 -12.28
C ALA A 349 22.90 -36.63 -12.57
N MET A 350 21.73 -36.05 -12.89
CA MET A 350 20.51 -36.79 -13.17
C MET A 350 20.36 -37.01 -14.69
N PRO A 351 20.29 -38.27 -15.18
CA PRO A 351 20.03 -38.52 -16.59
C PRO A 351 18.74 -37.84 -17.07
N LEU A 352 18.75 -37.23 -18.25
CA LEU A 352 17.60 -36.49 -18.78
C LEU A 352 16.34 -37.38 -18.85
N GLN A 353 16.52 -38.65 -19.23
CA GLN A 353 15.44 -39.63 -19.31
C GLN A 353 14.67 -39.80 -17.98
N VAL A 354 15.34 -39.67 -16.83
CA VAL A 354 14.68 -39.74 -15.51
C VAL A 354 13.67 -38.60 -15.36
N ALA A 355 14.00 -37.39 -15.81
CA ALA A 355 13.08 -36.26 -15.78
C ALA A 355 11.92 -36.44 -16.76
N ILE A 356 12.20 -36.95 -17.97
CA ILE A 356 11.19 -37.24 -18.98
C ILE A 356 10.16 -38.25 -18.45
N ASP A 357 10.64 -39.38 -17.91
CA ASP A 357 9.79 -40.43 -17.36
C ASP A 357 9.01 -39.94 -16.14
N HIS A 358 9.64 -39.13 -15.30
CA HIS A 358 8.97 -38.56 -14.14
C HIS A 358 7.78 -37.67 -14.53
N PHE A 359 7.90 -36.87 -15.59
CA PHE A 359 6.82 -35.96 -15.99
C PHE A 359 5.86 -36.51 -17.04
N ARG A 360 6.12 -37.72 -17.58
CA ARG A 360 5.25 -38.40 -18.55
C ARG A 360 3.80 -38.52 -18.09
N VAL A 361 3.59 -38.69 -16.78
CA VAL A 361 2.27 -38.75 -16.14
C VAL A 361 1.34 -37.60 -16.53
N PHE A 362 1.86 -36.39 -16.82
CA PHE A 362 1.03 -35.25 -17.21
C PHE A 362 0.41 -35.38 -18.60
N THR A 363 0.92 -36.29 -19.43
CA THR A 363 0.37 -36.59 -20.76
C THR A 363 -0.55 -37.80 -20.75
N GLU A 364 -0.37 -38.70 -19.79
CA GLU A 364 -1.14 -39.94 -19.65
C GLU A 364 -2.41 -39.73 -18.81
N GLN A 365 -2.32 -38.93 -17.75
CA GLN A 365 -3.42 -38.68 -16.83
C GLN A 365 -4.28 -37.50 -17.30
N LYS A 366 -5.59 -37.66 -17.13
CA LYS A 366 -6.60 -36.66 -17.49
C LYS A 366 -6.93 -35.77 -16.29
N SER A 367 -7.08 -34.49 -16.60
CA SER A 367 -7.67 -33.49 -15.71
C SER A 367 -9.17 -33.75 -15.54
N THR A 368 -9.78 -33.09 -14.56
CA THR A 368 -11.23 -33.11 -14.28
C THR A 368 -12.10 -32.76 -15.49
N ASN A 369 -11.55 -32.09 -16.50
CA ASN A 369 -12.23 -31.78 -17.75
C ASN A 369 -12.03 -32.84 -18.87
N GLY A 370 -11.48 -34.01 -18.55
CA GLY A 370 -11.30 -35.12 -19.48
C GLY A 370 -10.12 -34.99 -20.46
N LYS A 371 -9.40 -33.87 -20.45
CA LYS A 371 -8.19 -33.64 -21.27
C LYS A 371 -6.92 -33.83 -20.44
N PRO A 372 -5.77 -34.21 -21.02
CA PRO A 372 -4.53 -34.37 -20.26
C PRO A 372 -4.05 -33.06 -19.63
N PHE A 373 -3.21 -33.15 -18.60
CA PHE A 373 -2.63 -31.98 -17.93
C PHE A 373 -1.71 -31.18 -18.86
N LEU A 374 -0.96 -31.89 -19.70
CA LEU A 374 -0.15 -31.36 -20.80
C LEU A 374 -0.33 -32.25 -22.03
N THR A 375 -0.26 -31.68 -23.21
CA THR A 375 -0.03 -32.47 -24.43
C THR A 375 1.42 -32.95 -24.48
N LYS A 376 1.71 -34.02 -25.24
CA LYS A 376 3.09 -34.52 -25.44
C LYS A 376 4.04 -33.41 -25.91
N LYS A 377 3.52 -32.53 -26.76
CA LYS A 377 4.23 -31.36 -27.29
C LYS A 377 4.58 -30.33 -26.21
N GLN A 378 3.63 -29.99 -25.34
CA GLN A 378 3.87 -29.10 -24.21
C GLN A 378 4.83 -29.72 -23.19
N LEU A 379 4.76 -31.04 -22.98
CA LEU A 379 5.73 -31.74 -22.14
C LEU A 379 7.14 -31.62 -22.73
N ASN A 380 7.32 -31.90 -24.03
CA ASN A 380 8.63 -31.80 -24.66
C ASN A 380 9.18 -30.37 -24.64
N ALA A 381 8.33 -29.36 -24.88
CA ALA A 381 8.70 -27.96 -24.78
C ALA A 381 9.14 -27.59 -23.35
N PHE A 382 8.43 -28.09 -22.33
CA PHE A 382 8.84 -27.95 -20.94
C PHE A 382 10.20 -28.61 -20.66
N ILE A 383 10.41 -29.85 -21.11
CA ILE A 383 11.68 -30.56 -20.90
C ILE A 383 12.84 -29.80 -21.55
N ALA A 384 12.70 -29.40 -22.81
CA ALA A 384 13.76 -28.68 -23.52
C ALA A 384 14.07 -27.31 -22.89
N ARG A 385 13.04 -26.58 -22.44
CA ARG A 385 13.21 -25.31 -21.74
C ARG A 385 13.92 -25.50 -20.40
N ALA A 386 13.40 -26.43 -19.60
CA ALA A 386 13.76 -26.54 -18.20
C ALA A 386 15.03 -27.34 -17.96
N PHE A 387 15.24 -28.41 -18.73
CA PHE A 387 16.33 -29.38 -18.54
C PHE A 387 17.41 -29.27 -19.62
N CYS A 388 17.10 -28.78 -20.83
CA CYS A 388 18.08 -28.61 -21.91
C CYS A 388 18.51 -27.14 -22.11
N GLY A 389 18.05 -26.21 -21.26
CA GLY A 389 18.49 -24.80 -21.28
C GLY A 389 17.92 -23.95 -22.42
N GLN A 390 16.90 -24.40 -23.15
CA GLN A 390 16.29 -23.65 -24.26
C GLN A 390 15.32 -22.57 -23.76
N THR A 391 15.86 -21.51 -23.16
CA THR A 391 15.09 -20.44 -22.48
C THR A 391 14.27 -19.56 -23.43
N THR A 392 14.41 -19.71 -24.75
CA THR A 392 13.59 -19.06 -25.77
C THR A 392 12.22 -19.72 -25.96
N ILE A 393 12.06 -20.99 -25.56
CA ILE A 393 10.78 -21.71 -25.62
C ILE A 393 9.80 -21.06 -24.64
N VAL A 394 8.61 -20.66 -25.07
CA VAL A 394 7.61 -20.03 -24.19
C VAL A 394 7.22 -20.91 -23.00
N LYS A 395 6.88 -20.28 -21.87
CA LYS A 395 6.35 -21.00 -20.69
C LYS A 395 5.06 -21.74 -21.07
N GLN A 396 4.91 -22.94 -20.51
CA GLN A 396 3.76 -23.79 -20.77
C GLN A 396 2.62 -23.51 -19.78
N THR A 397 1.43 -24.01 -20.08
CA THR A 397 0.24 -23.80 -19.25
C THR A 397 -0.39 -25.15 -18.95
N PHE A 398 -0.51 -25.50 -17.67
CA PHE A 398 -1.22 -26.71 -17.27
C PHE A 398 -2.73 -26.57 -17.48
N ASN A 399 -3.32 -27.62 -18.03
CA ASN A 399 -4.76 -27.80 -18.08
C ASN A 399 -5.27 -28.41 -16.76
N CYS A 400 -5.52 -27.59 -15.75
CA CYS A 400 -5.95 -28.05 -14.42
C CYS A 400 -6.94 -27.12 -13.73
N SER A 401 -7.84 -27.67 -12.93
CA SER A 401 -8.67 -26.91 -11.98
C SER A 401 -7.89 -26.53 -10.72
N SER A 402 -8.47 -25.64 -9.89
CA SER A 402 -7.87 -25.25 -8.61
C SER A 402 -7.63 -26.43 -7.66
N ARG A 403 -8.48 -27.48 -7.70
CA ARG A 403 -8.36 -28.67 -6.83
C ARG A 403 -7.20 -29.57 -7.24
N GLU A 404 -6.79 -29.50 -8.50
CA GLU A 404 -5.73 -30.35 -9.06
C GLU A 404 -4.33 -29.74 -8.90
N LYS A 405 -4.25 -28.46 -8.53
CA LYS A 405 -2.98 -27.75 -8.39
C LYS A 405 -2.03 -28.41 -7.38
N LEU A 406 -2.55 -28.91 -6.26
CA LEU A 406 -1.73 -29.56 -5.24
C LEU A 406 -1.12 -30.89 -5.74
N PHE A 407 -1.76 -31.57 -6.69
CA PHE A 407 -1.22 -32.81 -7.26
C PHE A 407 -0.04 -32.55 -8.19
N ILE A 408 -0.10 -31.43 -8.94
CA ILE A 408 1.01 -30.98 -9.78
C ILE A 408 2.18 -30.60 -8.88
N VAL A 409 1.95 -29.79 -7.84
CA VAL A 409 2.98 -29.41 -6.86
C VAL A 409 3.61 -30.64 -6.20
N LYS A 410 2.81 -31.63 -5.81
CA LYS A 410 3.30 -32.91 -5.29
C LYS A 410 4.25 -33.60 -6.28
N ARG A 411 3.96 -33.58 -7.58
CA ARG A 411 4.83 -34.22 -8.58
C ARG A 411 6.19 -33.53 -8.69
N PHE A 412 6.25 -32.21 -8.63
CA PHE A 412 7.53 -31.49 -8.60
C PHE A 412 8.29 -31.73 -7.29
N HIS A 413 7.58 -31.82 -6.15
CA HIS A 413 8.19 -32.22 -4.89
C HIS A 413 8.75 -33.64 -4.93
N GLN A 414 8.09 -34.59 -5.60
CA GLN A 414 8.60 -35.95 -5.77
C GLN A 414 9.89 -35.98 -6.60
N LEU A 415 10.01 -35.13 -7.63
CA LEU A 415 11.26 -35.01 -8.37
C LEU A 415 12.36 -34.45 -7.46
N TYR A 416 12.05 -33.42 -6.67
CA TYR A 416 12.97 -32.90 -5.66
C TYR A 416 13.42 -33.99 -4.68
N SER A 417 12.51 -34.78 -4.11
CA SER A 417 12.87 -35.85 -3.17
C SER A 417 13.75 -36.92 -3.84
N LEU A 418 13.48 -37.26 -5.09
CA LEU A 418 14.32 -38.17 -5.88
C LEU A 418 15.71 -37.58 -6.12
N ALA A 419 15.78 -36.31 -6.49
CA ALA A 419 17.02 -35.60 -6.77
C ALA A 419 17.88 -35.40 -5.54
N ALA A 420 17.30 -34.90 -4.45
CA ALA A 420 17.97 -34.68 -3.18
C ALA A 420 18.56 -35.98 -2.60
N GLY A 421 17.95 -37.14 -2.90
CA GLY A 421 18.42 -38.44 -2.42
C GLY A 421 19.46 -39.13 -3.30
N ARG A 422 19.63 -38.73 -4.57
CA ARG A 422 20.44 -39.51 -5.54
C ARG A 422 21.34 -38.70 -6.47
N TYR A 423 21.02 -37.42 -6.71
CA TYR A 423 21.63 -36.64 -7.78
C TYR A 423 22.12 -35.25 -7.33
N GLU A 424 21.58 -34.68 -6.26
CA GLU A 424 22.02 -33.39 -5.72
C GLU A 424 22.99 -33.61 -4.55
N ASN A 425 24.03 -32.79 -4.48
CA ASN A 425 25.03 -32.86 -3.40
C ASN A 425 24.53 -32.28 -2.07
N THR A 426 23.32 -31.72 -2.04
CA THR A 426 22.72 -31.11 -0.85
C THR A 426 21.20 -31.20 -0.88
N THR A 427 20.61 -31.36 0.30
CA THR A 427 19.15 -31.29 0.51
C THR A 427 18.62 -29.86 0.51
N GLN A 428 19.50 -28.84 0.57
CA GLN A 428 19.12 -27.43 0.52
C GLN A 428 18.81 -26.93 -0.91
N CYS A 429 18.39 -27.81 -1.82
CA CYS A 429 18.06 -27.46 -3.20
C CYS A 429 16.56 -27.20 -3.43
N THR A 430 15.69 -27.28 -2.42
CA THR A 430 14.23 -27.06 -2.54
C THR A 430 13.83 -25.81 -3.34
N PRO A 431 14.46 -24.62 -3.15
CA PRO A 431 14.10 -23.43 -3.93
C PRO A 431 14.30 -23.60 -5.45
N LYS A 432 15.30 -24.38 -5.87
CA LYS A 432 15.59 -24.70 -7.29
C LYS A 432 14.43 -25.46 -7.93
N TYR A 433 13.85 -26.42 -7.21
CA TYR A 433 12.73 -27.23 -7.69
C TYR A 433 11.38 -26.50 -7.62
N ILE A 434 11.24 -25.53 -6.71
CA ILE A 434 10.11 -24.58 -6.74
C ILE A 434 10.18 -23.73 -8.01
N LYS A 435 11.37 -23.19 -8.33
CA LYS A 435 11.61 -22.41 -9.55
C LYS A 435 11.40 -23.21 -10.82
N LEU A 436 11.73 -24.51 -10.82
CA LEU A 436 11.44 -25.42 -11.94
C LEU A 436 9.97 -25.37 -12.37
N LEU A 437 9.03 -25.22 -11.42
CA LEU A 437 7.61 -25.04 -11.73
C LEU A 437 7.29 -23.59 -12.15
N THR A 438 7.75 -22.58 -11.42
CA THR A 438 7.32 -21.19 -11.64
C THR A 438 7.96 -20.51 -12.86
N ASP A 439 9.16 -20.95 -13.23
CA ASP A 439 9.94 -20.33 -14.31
C ASP A 439 9.63 -20.97 -15.67
N ASN A 440 8.91 -22.09 -15.65
CA ASN A 440 8.55 -22.83 -16.85
C ASN A 440 7.04 -22.87 -17.13
N PHE A 441 6.20 -22.44 -16.18
CA PHE A 441 4.75 -22.44 -16.36
C PHE A 441 4.09 -21.11 -15.97
N THR A 442 3.02 -20.74 -16.69
CA THR A 442 2.32 -19.44 -16.54
C THR A 442 1.34 -19.40 -15.37
N ASN A 443 0.78 -20.55 -14.98
CA ASN A 443 -0.31 -20.64 -13.99
C ASN A 443 0.15 -20.65 -12.51
N TRP A 444 1.40 -20.27 -12.24
CA TRP A 444 2.03 -20.47 -10.92
C TRP A 444 2.78 -19.23 -10.43
N ASN A 445 2.65 -18.97 -9.14
CA ASN A 445 3.36 -17.91 -8.43
C ASN A 445 4.25 -18.53 -7.35
N HIS A 446 5.51 -18.10 -7.28
CA HIS A 446 6.50 -18.55 -6.31
C HIS A 446 6.03 -18.45 -4.86
N SER A 447 5.35 -17.37 -4.46
CA SER A 447 4.86 -17.24 -3.08
C SER A 447 3.80 -18.29 -2.73
N ALA A 448 2.89 -18.58 -3.66
CA ALA A 448 1.84 -19.58 -3.49
C ALA A 448 2.39 -21.02 -3.43
N ILE A 449 3.46 -21.30 -4.17
CA ILE A 449 4.10 -22.62 -4.20
C ILE A 449 4.99 -22.84 -2.98
N LYS A 450 5.78 -21.84 -2.57
CA LYS A 450 6.74 -21.99 -1.46
C LYS A 450 6.10 -22.53 -0.18
N HIS A 451 4.91 -22.07 0.17
CA HIS A 451 4.19 -22.53 1.38
C HIS A 451 3.50 -23.89 1.21
N ASN A 452 3.33 -24.37 -0.02
CA ASN A 452 2.58 -25.59 -0.34
C ASN A 452 3.45 -26.68 -0.99
N PHE A 453 4.75 -26.45 -1.16
CA PHE A 453 5.69 -27.38 -1.79
C PHE A 453 6.00 -28.53 -0.83
N GLY A 454 5.27 -29.64 -0.99
CA GLY A 454 5.34 -30.79 -0.09
C GLY A 454 4.41 -31.93 -0.51
N ASN A 455 4.52 -33.07 0.17
CA ASN A 455 3.62 -34.22 -0.05
C ASN A 455 2.27 -34.04 0.68
N ARG A 456 1.52 -32.99 0.34
CA ARG A 456 0.27 -32.61 1.04
C ARG A 456 -0.98 -33.34 0.58
N VAL A 457 -0.86 -34.24 -0.41
CA VAL A 457 -1.99 -35.00 -0.95
C VAL A 457 -1.73 -36.49 -0.74
N LYS A 458 -2.63 -37.18 -0.04
CA LYS A 458 -2.52 -38.62 0.26
C LYS A 458 -2.67 -39.51 -0.98
N ARG A 459 -3.45 -39.06 -1.96
CA ARG A 459 -3.69 -39.79 -3.21
C ARG A 459 -2.43 -39.80 -4.09
N ASN A 460 -2.04 -40.98 -4.57
CA ASN A 460 -0.93 -41.17 -5.52
C ASN A 460 -1.45 -41.12 -6.97
N TRP A 461 -0.55 -40.78 -7.88
CA TRP A 461 -0.76 -40.76 -9.33
C TRP A 461 -0.63 -42.16 -9.92
#